data_AF-A0A2N2T760-F1
#
_entry.id   AF-A0A2N2T760-F1
#
_cell.length_a   1.000
_cell.length_b   1.000
_cell.length_c   1.000
_cell.angle_alpha   90.00
_cell.angle_beta   90.00
_cell.angle_gamma   90.00
#
_symmetry.space_group_name_H-M   'P 1'
#
loop_
_entity.id
_entity.type
_entity.pdbx_description
1 polymer ?
#
loop_
_entity_poly.entity_id
_entity_poly.type
_entity_poly.pdbx_seq_one_letter_code
_entity_poly.pdbx_strand_id
1 'polypeptide(L)' 'MGKSFGLTIMRERAAKLEGKLIVESRPAGGTVIRLVFPQRKSEHTA' A
#
# COMPACT_ATOMS: atom_id res chain seq x y z
N MET A 1 19.01 6.78 -13.41
CA MET A 1 18.65 6.22 -12.10
C MET A 1 17.14 5.98 -12.09
N GLY A 2 16.71 4.73 -12.31
CA GLY A 2 15.30 4.40 -12.51
C GLY A 2 14.48 4.68 -11.25
N LYS A 3 13.69 5.75 -11.25
CA LYS A 3 12.71 6.00 -10.19
C LYS A 3 11.75 4.83 -10.20
N SER A 4 11.56 4.16 -9.07
CA SER A 4 10.64 3.02 -8.96
C SER A 4 9.19 3.53 -9.01
N PHE A 5 8.73 3.91 -10.20
CA PHE A 5 7.44 4.58 -10.42
C PHE A 5 6.28 3.78 -9.85
N GLY A 6 6.30 2.45 -9.99
CA GLY A 6 5.28 1.56 -9.43
C GLY A 6 5.12 1.72 -7.91
N LEU A 7 6.21 1.59 -7.15
CA LEU A 7 6.16 1.71 -5.69
C LEU A 7 5.87 3.14 -5.21
N THR A 8 6.36 4.14 -5.93
CA THR A 8 6.04 5.55 -5.66
C THR A 8 4.54 5.82 -5.85
N ILE A 9 3.98 5.40 -6.98
CA ILE A 9 2.54 5.55 -7.26
C ILE A 9 1.69 4.77 -6.25
N MET A 10 2.09 3.54 -5.88
CA MET A 10 1.38 2.77 -4.86
C MET A 10 1.37 3.47 -3.51
N ARG A 11 2.50 4.10 -3.12
CA ARG A 11 2.61 4.87 -1.88
C ARG A 11 1.70 6.11 -1.91
N GLU A 12 1.73 6.85 -3.01
CA GLU A 12 0.88 8.04 -3.19
C GLU A 12 -0.61 7.70 -3.18
N ARG A 13 -1.01 6.63 -3.88
CA ARG A 13 -2.40 6.17 -3.92
C ARG A 13 -2.87 5.65 -2.57
N ALA A 14 -2.03 4.90 -1.86
CA ALA A 14 -2.35 4.45 -0.51
C ALA A 14 -2.62 5.65 0.42
N ALA A 15 -1.75 6.67 0.39
CA ALA A 15 -1.91 7.88 1.20
C ALA A 15 -3.21 8.64 0.88
N LYS A 16 -3.61 8.72 -0.40
CA LYS A 16 -4.89 9.34 -0.81
C LYS A 16 -6.13 8.62 -0.25
N LEU A 17 -6.00 7.35 0.10
CA LEU A 17 -7.07 6.54 0.68
C LEU A 17 -6.90 6.38 2.20
N GLU A 18 -6.08 7.23 2.82
CA GLU A 18 -5.73 7.17 4.25
C GLU A 18 -5.06 5.84 4.65
N GLY A 19 -4.55 5.11 3.65
CA GLY A 19 -3.84 3.87 3.81
C GLY A 19 -2.32 4.04 3.85
N LYS A 20 -1.62 2.91 4.02
CA LYS A 20 -0.16 2.86 4.13
C LYS A 20 0.40 1.72 3.28
N LEU A 21 1.55 1.96 2.65
CA LEU A 21 2.35 0.96 1.95
C LEU A 21 3.57 0.58 2.81
N ILE A 22 3.67 -0.70 3.18
CA ILE A 22 4.78 -1.30 3.92
C ILE A 22 5.55 -2.21 2.96
N VAL A 23 6.87 -2.04 2.92
CA VAL A 23 7.78 -2.83 2.10
C VAL A 23 8.84 -3.41 3.03
N GLU A 24 8.87 -4.73 3.15
CA GLU A 24 9.80 -5.44 4.01
C GLU A 24 10.60 -6.43 3.16
N SER A 25 11.93 -6.27 3.16
CA SER A 25 12.82 -7.22 2.52
C SER A 25 13.07 -8.39 3.47
N ARG A 26 12.84 -9.62 3.02
CA ARG A 26 13.15 -10.85 3.77
C ARG A 26 14.33 -11.54 3.10
N PRO A 27 15.53 -11.55 3.71
CA PRO A 27 16.68 -12.28 3.18
C PRO A 27 16.31 -13.73 2.87
N ALA A 28 16.64 -14.20 1.66
CA ALA A 28 16.25 -15.52 1.12
C ALA A 28 14.73 -15.82 0.99
N GLY A 29 13.86 -14.91 1.44
CA GLY A 29 12.39 -15.06 1.44
C GLY A 29 11.65 -14.06 0.54
N GLY A 30 12.39 -13.33 -0.31
CA GLY A 30 11.88 -12.32 -1.22
C GLY A 30 11.46 -11.02 -0.51
N THR A 31 10.55 -10.27 -1.13
CA THR A 31 10.04 -9.00 -0.59
C THR A 31 8.57 -9.14 -0.24
N VAL A 32 8.18 -8.68 0.95
CA VAL A 32 6.79 -8.57 1.37
C VAL A 32 6.30 -7.15 1.11
N ILE A 33 5.20 -7.03 0.36
CA ILE A 33 4.51 -5.77 0.11
C ILE A 33 3.15 -5.83 0.78
N ARG A 34 2.84 -4.90 1.69
CA ARG A 34 1.54 -4.81 2.36
C ARG A 34 0.92 -3.44 2.15
N LEU A 35 -0.35 -3.44 1.77
CA LEU A 35 -1.21 -2.27 1.75
C LEU A 35 -2.23 -2.39 2.89
N VAL A 36 -2.30 -1.37 3.73
CA VAL A 36 -3.22 -1.32 4.88
C VAL A 36 -4.11 -0.11 4.71
N PHE A 37 -5.42 -0.29 4.80
CA PHE A 37 -6.41 0.78 4.70
C PHE A 37 -7.31 0.76 5.93
N PRO A 38 -7.81 1.92 6.38
CA PRO A 38 -8.85 1.95 7.40
C PRO A 38 -10.10 1.24 6.87
N GLN A 39 -10.78 0.49 7.74
CA GLN A 39 -12.08 -0.07 7.41
C GLN A 39 -13.08 1.08 7.29
N ARG A 40 -13.55 1.36 6.08
CA ARG A 40 -14.70 2.24 5.89
C ARG A 40 -15.94 1.45 6.31
N LYS A 41 -16.75 2.00 7.22
CA LYS A 41 -18.09 1.50 7.44
C LYS A 41 -18.81 1.62 6.10
N SER A 42 -19.22 0.50 5.51
CA SER A 42 -20.10 0.52 4.36
C SER A 42 -21.42 1.11 4.84
N GLU A 43 -21.71 2.36 4.48
CA GLU A 43 -23.07 2.89 4.50
C GLU A 43 -23.84 2.22 3.34
N HIS A 44 -24.08 0.91 3.47
CA HIS A 44 -25.16 0.27 2.73
C HIS A 44 -26.44 0.61 3.49
N THR A 45 -27.05 1.74 3.12
CA THR A 45 -28.46 1.99 3.41
C THR A 45 -29.24 0.93 2.62
N ALA A 46 -29.73 -0.08 3.33
CA ALA A 46 -30.71 -1.02 2.82
C ALA A 46 -32.09 -0.34 2.69
#